data_AF-A0A0D8X5T5-F1
#
_entry.id   AF-A0A0D8X5T5-F1
#
_cell.length_a   1.000
_cell.length_b   1.000
_cell.length_c   1.000
_cell.angle_alpha   90.00
_cell.angle_beta   90.00
_cell.angle_gamma   90.00
#
_symmetry.space_group_name_H-M   'P 1'
#
loop_
_entity.id
_entity.type
_entity.pdbx_description
1 polymer ?
#
loop_
_entity_poly.entity_id
_entity_poly.type
_entity_poly.pdbx_seq_one_letter_code
_entity_poly.pdbx_strand_id
1 'polypeptide(L)'
;MDIDLRERIQNNITEARLIKSEPYITAREYELALRILIRNHQATYYRTYSQKLLRNLNVYQDDYGILRCKGRLSNAYIPIEAKRPILIIPNTPLAEQIVKEGHLPYHCSISQTIATVRKQFWIPRLRQM
;
A
#
# COMPACT_ATOMS: atom_id res chain seq x y z
N MET A 1 -19.72 -2.13 25.43
CA MET A 1 -19.06 -1.71 24.17
C MET A 1 -20.09 -0.88 23.42
N ASP A 2 -19.82 0.41 23.27
CA ASP A 2 -20.79 1.41 22.79
C ASP A 2 -21.31 1.06 21.37
N ILE A 3 -22.62 0.99 21.23
CA ILE A 3 -23.30 0.65 19.97
C ILE A 3 -22.97 1.73 18.91
N ASP A 4 -22.83 2.99 19.34
CA ASP A 4 -22.42 4.12 18.49
C ASP A 4 -21.06 3.87 17.84
N LEU A 5 -20.08 3.42 18.64
CA LEU A 5 -18.73 3.18 18.14
C LEU A 5 -18.70 2.02 17.12
N ARG A 6 -19.44 0.94 17.38
CA ARG A 6 -19.52 -0.19 16.45
C ARG A 6 -20.15 0.20 15.12
N GLU A 7 -21.25 0.94 15.15
CA GLU A 7 -21.88 1.43 13.91
C GLU A 7 -20.97 2.38 13.15
N ARG A 8 -20.32 3.32 13.84
CA ARG A 8 -19.37 4.26 13.21
C ARG A 8 -18.20 3.54 12.56
N ILE A 9 -17.65 2.51 13.19
CA ILE A 9 -16.60 1.68 12.61
C ILE A 9 -17.12 0.94 11.38
N GLN A 10 -18.27 0.29 11.48
CA GLN A 10 -18.84 -0.47 10.36
C GLN A 10 -19.24 0.42 9.17
N ASN A 11 -19.59 1.68 9.41
CA ASN A 11 -19.94 2.64 8.36
C ASN A 11 -18.69 3.20 7.66
N ASN A 12 -17.61 3.45 8.39
CA ASN A 12 -16.38 4.01 7.83
C ASN A 12 -15.39 2.95 7.33
N ILE A 13 -15.51 1.71 7.81
CA ILE A 13 -14.67 0.57 7.43
C ILE A 13 -15.60 -0.55 7.00
N THR A 14 -16.04 -0.51 5.75
CA THR A 14 -16.99 -1.49 5.21
C THR A 14 -16.44 -2.91 5.29
N GLU A 15 -15.12 -3.08 5.17
CA GLU A 15 -14.42 -4.35 5.33
C GLU A 15 -14.57 -4.95 6.74
N ALA A 16 -14.77 -4.13 7.78
CA ALA A 16 -14.98 -4.63 9.15
C ALA A 16 -16.27 -5.45 9.27
N ARG A 17 -17.22 -5.29 8.34
CA ARG A 17 -18.45 -6.11 8.27
C ARG A 17 -18.19 -7.50 7.71
N LEU A 18 -17.06 -7.72 7.04
CA LEU A 18 -16.70 -8.97 6.37
C LEU A 18 -15.78 -9.86 7.22
N ILE A 19 -15.27 -9.35 8.33
CA ILE A 19 -14.36 -10.08 9.23
C ILE A 19 -15.16 -11.15 9.97
N LYS A 20 -14.69 -12.38 9.91
CA LYS A 20 -15.28 -13.51 10.65
C LYS A 20 -14.44 -13.77 11.90
N SER A 21 -15.06 -14.27 12.95
CA SER A 21 -14.36 -14.63 14.19
C SER A 21 -13.74 -16.03 14.06
N GLU A 22 -12.76 -16.18 13.17
CA GLU A 22 -11.98 -17.41 13.06
C GLU A 22 -10.75 -17.36 14.01
N PRO A 23 -10.22 -18.50 14.47
CA PRO A 23 -9.06 -18.52 15.38
C PRO A 23 -7.72 -18.21 14.69
N TYR A 24 -7.73 -17.96 13.37
CA TYR A 24 -6.57 -17.66 12.55
C TYR A 24 -6.90 -16.51 11.59
N ILE A 25 -5.85 -15.82 11.11
CA ILE A 25 -6.00 -14.77 10.12
C ILE A 25 -6.06 -15.41 8.74
N THR A 26 -7.17 -15.23 8.03
CA THR A 26 -7.29 -15.69 6.65
C THR A 26 -6.50 -14.79 5.69
N ALA A 27 -6.12 -15.32 4.52
CA ALA A 27 -5.51 -14.51 3.46
C ALA A 27 -6.40 -13.32 3.05
N ARG A 28 -7.73 -13.51 3.10
CA ARG A 28 -8.70 -12.45 2.81
C ARG A 28 -8.70 -11.35 3.87
N GLU A 29 -8.66 -11.72 5.15
CA GLU A 29 -8.60 -10.73 6.23
C GLU A 29 -7.28 -9.95 6.20
N TYR A 30 -6.17 -10.64 5.94
CA TYR A 30 -4.88 -9.99 5.74
C TYR A 30 -4.93 -9.00 4.57
N GLU A 31 -5.48 -9.40 3.43
CA GLU A 31 -5.65 -8.55 2.25
C GLU A 31 -6.50 -7.31 2.57
N LEU A 32 -7.63 -7.48 3.25
CA LEU A 32 -8.52 -6.38 3.63
C LEU A 32 -7.83 -5.43 4.63
N ALA A 33 -7.14 -5.98 5.64
CA ALA A 33 -6.38 -5.19 6.61
C ALA A 33 -5.31 -4.34 5.93
N LEU A 34 -4.54 -4.94 5.01
CA LEU A 34 -3.52 -4.24 4.23
C LEU A 34 -4.13 -3.11 3.39
N ARG A 35 -5.26 -3.36 2.72
CA ARG A 35 -5.98 -2.34 1.94
C ARG A 35 -6.44 -1.16 2.80
N ILE A 36 -6.97 -1.41 4.00
CA ILE A 36 -7.39 -0.37 4.94
C ILE A 36 -6.18 0.47 5.38
N LEU A 37 -5.07 -0.19 5.76
CA LEU A 37 -3.84 0.49 6.17
C LEU A 37 -3.30 1.40 5.05
N ILE A 38 -3.30 0.91 3.81
CA ILE A 38 -2.86 1.67 2.64
C ILE A 38 -3.78 2.87 2.38
N ARG A 39 -5.11 2.69 2.43
CA ARG A 39 -6.06 3.80 2.25
C ARG A 39 -5.88 4.86 3.32
N ASN A 40 -5.75 4.46 4.58
CA ASN A 40 -5.53 5.38 5.69
C ASN A 40 -4.21 6.16 5.50
N HIS A 41 -3.13 5.45 5.16
CA HIS A 41 -1.85 6.06 4.84
C HIS A 41 -1.96 7.10 3.72
N GLN A 42 -2.60 6.73 2.62
CA GLN A 42 -2.78 7.64 1.48
C GLN A 42 -3.65 8.84 1.86
N ALA A 43 -4.75 8.65 2.58
CA ALA A 43 -5.59 9.75 3.05
C ALA A 43 -4.83 10.72 3.96
N THR A 44 -3.93 10.20 4.79
CA THR A 44 -3.14 10.98 5.76
C THR A 44 -2.00 11.77 5.09
N TYR A 45 -1.23 11.13 4.20
CA TYR A 45 0.03 11.68 3.74
C TYR A 45 0.04 12.16 2.28
N TYR A 46 -0.91 11.72 1.44
CA TYR A 46 -0.87 12.04 0.00
C TYR A 46 -1.02 13.55 -0.28
N ARG A 47 -1.95 14.21 0.42
CA ARG A 47 -2.25 15.64 0.18
C ARG A 47 -1.11 16.58 0.58
N THR A 48 -0.36 16.20 1.61
CA THR A 48 0.78 16.97 2.14
C THR A 48 2.07 16.66 1.41
N TYR A 49 2.13 15.57 0.63
CA TYR A 49 3.30 15.21 -0.16
C TYR A 49 3.44 16.07 -1.43
N SER A 50 4.70 16.28 -1.86
CA SER A 50 5.03 17.19 -2.97
C SER A 50 4.31 16.82 -4.27
N GLN A 51 3.34 17.64 -4.67
CA GLN A 51 2.56 17.44 -5.89
C GLN A 51 3.42 17.43 -7.17
N LYS A 52 4.56 18.14 -7.17
CA LYS A 52 5.51 18.11 -8.28
C LYS A 52 6.12 16.73 -8.50
N LEU A 53 6.42 15.99 -7.42
CA LEU A 53 6.96 14.63 -7.50
C LEU A 53 5.91 13.63 -7.97
N LEU A 54 4.64 13.86 -7.62
CA LEU A 54 3.51 12.99 -7.97
C LEU A 54 3.08 13.15 -9.43
N ARG A 55 3.20 14.35 -10.02
CA ARG A 55 2.81 14.64 -11.41
C ARG A 55 3.48 13.74 -12.45
N ASN A 56 4.68 13.25 -12.18
CA ASN A 56 5.44 12.40 -13.10
C ASN A 56 5.12 10.90 -12.97
N LEU A 57 4.24 10.51 -12.04
CA LEU A 57 3.97 9.11 -11.71
C LEU A 57 2.68 8.55 -12.31
N ASN A 58 1.92 9.37 -13.06
CA ASN A 58 0.60 9.01 -13.58
C ASN A 58 -0.26 8.32 -12.51
N VAL A 59 -0.42 9.00 -11.36
CA VAL A 59 -1.17 8.49 -10.23
C VAL A 59 -2.65 8.42 -10.60
N TYR A 60 -3.29 7.29 -10.31
CA TYR A 60 -4.71 7.09 -10.51
C TYR A 60 -5.29 6.30 -9.33
N GLN A 61 -6.59 6.37 -9.13
CA GLN A 61 -7.28 5.61 -8.08
C GLN A 61 -7.89 4.34 -8.69
N ASP A 62 -7.73 3.20 -8.03
CA ASP A 62 -8.38 1.94 -8.43
C ASP A 62 -9.80 1.82 -7.87
N ASP A 63 -10.48 0.72 -8.22
CA ASP A 63 -11.87 0.44 -7.82
C ASP A 63 -12.04 0.25 -6.30
N TYR A 64 -10.93 0.07 -5.56
CA TYR A 64 -10.91 -0.02 -4.11
C TYR A 64 -10.55 1.30 -3.43
N GLY A 65 -10.44 2.38 -4.20
CA GLY A 65 -10.08 3.69 -3.69
C GLY A 65 -8.59 3.85 -3.36
N ILE A 66 -7.72 2.94 -3.81
CA ILE A 66 -6.28 2.98 -3.56
C ILE A 66 -5.58 3.72 -4.69
N LEU A 67 -4.68 4.64 -4.32
CA LEU A 67 -3.83 5.34 -5.27
C LEU A 67 -2.70 4.43 -5.76
N ARG A 68 -2.59 4.30 -7.08
CA ARG A 68 -1.59 3.49 -7.78
C ARG A 68 -0.86 4.31 -8.84
N CYS A 69 0.32 3.87 -9.22
CA CYS A 69 1.13 4.50 -10.26
C CYS A 69 1.02 3.71 -11.56
N LYS A 70 0.92 4.38 -12.71
CA LYS A 70 0.95 3.74 -14.04
C LYS A 70 2.25 4.08 -14.78
N GLY A 71 3.11 3.08 -14.96
CA GLY A 71 4.46 3.26 -15.50
C GLY A 71 4.69 2.71 -16.91
N ARG A 72 5.96 2.75 -17.33
CA ARG A 72 6.47 2.26 -18.63
C ARG A 72 6.36 0.74 -18.81
N LEU A 73 6.10 0.01 -17.73
CA LEU A 73 5.98 -1.46 -17.71
C LEU A 73 4.57 -1.96 -18.00
N SER A 74 3.66 -1.10 -18.46
CA SER A 74 2.27 -1.45 -18.78
C SER A 74 2.16 -2.65 -19.74
N ASN A 75 3.08 -2.75 -20.71
CA ASN A 75 3.13 -3.82 -21.72
C ASN A 75 4.06 -4.99 -21.37
N ALA A 76 4.77 -4.94 -20.23
CA ALA A 76 5.71 -6.00 -19.86
C ALA A 76 4.97 -7.31 -19.49
N TYR A 77 5.61 -8.47 -19.63
CA TYR A 77 5.04 -9.74 -19.16
C TYR A 77 5.38 -9.96 -17.68
N ILE A 78 4.73 -9.19 -16.80
CA ILE A 78 4.92 -9.21 -15.34
C ILE A 78 3.58 -9.14 -14.59
N PRO A 79 3.52 -9.48 -13.29
CA PRO A 79 2.29 -9.37 -12.50
C PRO A 79 1.68 -7.96 -12.53
N ILE A 80 0.35 -7.88 -12.49
CA ILE A 80 -0.38 -6.60 -12.58
C ILE A 80 0.01 -5.62 -11.45
N GLU A 81 0.27 -6.13 -10.25
CA GLU A 81 0.72 -5.34 -9.10
C GLU A 81 2.06 -4.65 -9.39
N ALA A 82 2.98 -5.30 -10.11
CA ALA A 82 4.25 -4.70 -10.50
C ALA A 82 4.10 -3.70 -11.67
N LYS A 83 3.10 -3.90 -12.54
CA LYS A 83 2.77 -2.94 -13.62
C LYS A 83 2.11 -1.68 -13.08
N ARG A 84 1.30 -1.84 -12.04
CA ARG A 84 0.41 -0.83 -11.46
C ARG A 84 0.61 -0.78 -9.94
N PRO A 85 1.82 -0.47 -9.47
CA PRO A 85 2.15 -0.56 -8.06
C PRO A 85 1.39 0.46 -7.22
N ILE A 86 1.11 0.09 -5.97
CA ILE A 86 0.45 0.93 -4.97
C ILE A 86 1.40 2.07 -4.58
N LEU A 87 0.91 3.30 -4.63
CA LEU A 87 1.68 4.46 -4.20
C LEU A 87 1.78 4.50 -2.67
N ILE A 88 3.01 4.52 -2.16
CA ILE A 88 3.30 4.68 -0.74
C ILE A 88 4.16 5.93 -0.56
N ILE A 89 3.69 6.88 0.24
CA ILE A 89 4.43 8.10 0.58
C ILE A 89 5.68 7.75 1.42
N PRO A 90 6.89 8.20 1.03
CA PRO A 90 8.14 7.88 1.72
C PRO A 90 8.23 8.58 3.09
N ASN A 91 9.22 8.19 3.90
CA ASN A 91 9.49 8.75 5.23
C ASN A 91 8.27 8.70 6.16
N THR A 92 7.59 7.56 6.15
CA THR A 92 6.46 7.26 7.02
C THR A 92 6.65 5.89 7.64
N PRO A 93 6.01 5.61 8.79
CA PRO A 93 6.14 4.31 9.44
C PRO A 93 5.77 3.13 8.53
N LEU A 94 4.71 3.28 7.72
CA LEU A 94 4.30 2.23 6.79
C LEU A 94 5.36 2.00 5.70
N ALA A 95 5.92 3.07 5.13
CA ALA A 95 6.97 2.94 4.12
C ALA A 95 8.21 2.23 4.70
N GLU A 96 8.63 2.60 5.90
CA GLU A 96 9.77 1.96 6.59
C GLU A 96 9.53 0.46 6.81
N GLN A 97 8.34 0.05 7.25
CA GLN A 97 8.01 -1.38 7.42
C GLN A 97 8.04 -2.12 6.07
N ILE A 98 7.49 -1.54 5.00
CA ILE A 98 7.53 -2.15 3.66
C ILE A 98 8.97 -2.32 3.17
N VAL A 99 9.84 -1.33 3.38
CA VAL A 99 11.26 -1.42 2.99
C VAL A 99 11.97 -2.49 3.81
N LYS A 100 11.72 -2.53 5.12
CA LYS A 100 12.29 -3.54 6.03
C LYS A 100 11.89 -4.95 5.61
N GLU A 101 10.62 -5.16 5.29
CA GLU A 101 10.12 -6.44 4.80
C GLU A 101 10.77 -6.82 3.46
N GLY A 102 10.88 -5.86 2.52
CA GLY A 102 11.53 -6.09 1.23
C GLY A 102 13.04 -6.37 1.33
N HIS A 103 13.68 -6.02 2.44
CA HIS A 103 15.09 -6.29 2.71
C HIS A 103 15.34 -7.69 3.28
N LEU A 104 14.30 -8.38 3.76
CA LEU A 104 14.42 -9.77 4.24
C LEU A 104 14.85 -10.72 3.11
N PRO A 105 15.74 -11.70 3.40
CA PRO A 105 16.29 -12.08 4.70
C PRO A 105 17.60 -11.38 5.12
N TYR A 106 17.75 -10.06 4.90
CA TYR A 106 18.87 -9.20 5.34
C TYR A 106 20.21 -9.34 4.60
N HIS A 107 20.34 -10.30 3.67
CA HIS A 107 21.48 -10.41 2.74
C HIS A 107 21.18 -9.83 1.36
N CYS A 108 20.17 -8.97 1.26
CA CYS A 108 19.76 -8.33 0.01
C CYS A 108 20.52 -7.02 -0.20
N SER A 109 21.12 -6.87 -1.38
CA SER A 109 21.60 -5.57 -1.85
C SER A 109 20.45 -4.56 -1.95
N ILE A 110 20.78 -3.27 -1.94
CA ILE A 110 19.80 -2.17 -2.15
C ILE A 110 18.97 -2.40 -3.42
N SER A 111 19.59 -2.86 -4.50
CA SER A 111 18.91 -3.14 -5.76
C SER A 111 17.91 -4.30 -5.64
N GLN A 112 18.24 -5.35 -4.88
CA GLN A 112 17.32 -6.44 -4.60
C GLN A 112 16.16 -5.99 -3.73
N THR A 113 16.41 -5.23 -2.67
CA THR A 113 15.35 -4.63 -1.83
C THR A 113 14.39 -3.78 -2.67
N ILE A 114 14.93 -2.89 -3.51
CA ILE A 114 14.13 -2.06 -4.42
C ILE A 114 13.31 -2.93 -5.38
N ALA A 115 13.89 -3.97 -5.95
CA ALA A 115 13.19 -4.87 -6.86
C ALA A 115 12.06 -5.62 -6.15
N THR A 116 12.29 -6.09 -4.92
CA THR A 116 11.28 -6.76 -4.09
C THR A 116 10.13 -5.82 -3.76
N VAL A 117 10.40 -4.63 -3.26
CA VAL A 117 9.37 -3.61 -2.97
C VAL A 117 8.55 -3.28 -4.22
N ARG A 118 9.21 -3.11 -5.38
CA ARG A 118 8.57 -2.79 -6.66
C ARG A 118 7.70 -3.89 -7.25
N LYS A 119 7.68 -5.09 -6.67
CA LYS A 119 6.72 -6.12 -7.06
C LYS A 119 5.27 -5.70 -6.76
N GLN A 120 5.06 -4.82 -5.79
CA GLN A 120 3.73 -4.38 -5.35
C GLN A 120 3.63 -2.88 -5.06
N PHE A 121 4.71 -2.24 -4.62
CA PHE A 121 4.69 -0.86 -4.12
C PHE A 121 5.60 0.08 -4.91
N TRP A 122 5.17 1.34 -4.98
CA TRP A 122 5.97 2.44 -5.50
C TRP A 122 6.17 3.46 -4.39
N ILE A 123 7.39 3.48 -3.86
CA ILE A 123 7.84 4.48 -2.88
C ILE A 123 8.75 5.49 -3.62
N PRO A 124 8.32 6.75 -3.80
CA PRO A 124 9.19 7.80 -4.30
C PRO A 124 10.48 7.92 -3.48
N ARG A 125 11.62 8.06 -4.15
CA ARG A 125 12.95 8.16 -3.49
C ARG A 125 13.33 6.96 -2.61
N LEU A 126 12.76 5.77 -2.85
CA LEU A 126 13.07 4.53 -2.13
C LEU A 126 14.56 4.25 -1.87
N ARG A 127 15.44 4.57 -2.82
CA ARG A 127 16.90 4.35 -2.67
C ARG A 127 17.51 5.16 -1.52
N GLN A 128 16.90 6.29 -1.15
CA GLN A 128 17.38 7.22 -0.13
C GLN A 128 16.79 6.91 1.26
N MET A 129 15.95 5.88 1.35
CA MET A 129 15.35 5.40 2.60
C MET A 129 16.19 4.31 3.24
#